data_AF-A0A8J7MJU6-F1
#
_entry.id   AF-A0A8J7MJU6-F1
#
_cell.length_a   1.000
_cell.length_b   1.000
_cell.length_c   1.000
_cell.angle_alpha   90.00
_cell.angle_beta   90.00
_cell.angle_gamma   90.00
#
_symmetry.space_group_name_H-M   'P 1'
#
loop_
_entity.id
_entity.type
_entity.pdbx_description
1 polymer ?
#
loop_
_entity_poly.entity_id
_entity_poly.type
_entity_poly.pdbx_seq_one_letter_code
_entity_poly.pdbx_strand_id
1 'polypeptide(L)'
;MTRSTRLGLMAGFLAMMFISILYVMDPTLLVDGYERLTLLLFVLTIIYAIQEERKTSLTVRKIGDLQQTTDVTEKIDDSKDFASFGELLQIGFKTYVIAYFIKFFFVYFLFNYYDPSLIGLVRDASVEVYKSFQDFSSDTQEIIEQKIAKYKEGEFGPSLRDPIGIVIELLIGFFVAFMTALFFKRDRPEY
;
A
#
# COMPACT_ATOMS: atom_id res chain seq x y z
N MET A 1 10.29 -15.84 8.08
CA MET A 1 9.73 -14.67 7.37
C MET A 1 8.25 -14.89 7.14
N THR A 2 7.36 -13.97 7.54
CA THR A 2 5.90 -14.16 7.35
C THR A 2 5.51 -14.00 5.88
N ARG A 3 4.41 -14.62 5.45
CA ARG A 3 3.93 -14.52 4.05
C ARG A 3 3.61 -13.09 3.64
N SER A 4 2.93 -12.35 4.51
CA SER A 4 2.69 -10.91 4.36
C SER A 4 3.97 -10.11 4.10
N THR A 5 5.07 -10.45 4.78
CA THR A 5 6.37 -9.82 4.53
C THR A 5 6.89 -10.17 3.14
N ARG A 6 6.82 -11.43 2.71
CA ARG A 6 7.26 -11.83 1.36
C ARG A 6 6.45 -11.15 0.26
N LEU A 7 5.13 -11.09 0.39
CA LEU A 7 4.25 -10.45 -0.58
C LEU A 7 4.48 -8.93 -0.62
N GLY A 8 4.67 -8.31 0.54
CA GLY A 8 5.02 -6.88 0.62
C GLY A 8 6.35 -6.59 -0.06
N LEU A 9 7.39 -7.42 0.17
CA LEU A 9 8.66 -7.28 -0.54
C LEU A 9 8.48 -7.42 -2.06
N MET A 10 7.77 -8.46 -2.51
CA MET A 10 7.54 -8.71 -3.93
C MET A 10 6.81 -7.54 -4.59
N ALA A 11 5.76 -7.00 -3.96
CA ALA A 11 5.04 -5.84 -4.47
C ALA A 11 5.91 -4.59 -4.50
N GLY A 12 6.74 -4.37 -3.49
CA GLY A 12 7.73 -3.28 -3.47
C GLY A 12 8.73 -3.40 -4.63
N PHE A 13 9.30 -4.58 -4.84
CA PHE A 13 10.22 -4.82 -5.96
C PHE A 13 9.53 -4.66 -7.34
N LEU A 14 8.31 -5.16 -7.49
CA LEU A 14 7.53 -4.98 -8.71
C LEU A 14 7.24 -3.50 -8.97
N ALA A 15 6.91 -2.72 -7.93
CA ALA A 15 6.75 -1.28 -8.05
C ALA A 15 8.05 -0.60 -8.49
N MET A 16 9.20 -0.97 -7.94
CA MET A 16 10.50 -0.44 -8.39
C MET A 16 10.78 -0.75 -9.86
N MET A 17 10.59 -2.00 -10.29
CA MET A 17 10.78 -2.39 -11.68
C MET A 17 9.83 -1.61 -12.60
N PHE A 18 8.57 -1.49 -12.20
CA PHE A 18 7.58 -0.74 -12.95
C PHE A 18 7.95 0.73 -13.10
N ILE A 19 8.34 1.40 -12.01
CA ILE A 19 8.81 2.79 -12.02
C ILE A 19 10.06 2.93 -12.90
N SER A 20 10.98 1.96 -12.83
CA SER A 20 12.20 1.97 -13.67
C SER A 20 11.85 1.87 -15.17
N ILE A 21 10.87 1.03 -15.53
CA ILE A 21 10.40 0.91 -16.91
C ILE A 21 9.74 2.22 -17.36
N LEU A 22 8.87 2.81 -16.54
CA LEU A 22 8.24 4.10 -16.86
C LEU A 22 9.29 5.19 -17.07
N TYR A 23 10.28 5.27 -16.18
CA TYR A 23 11.39 6.21 -16.29
C TYR A 23 12.14 6.09 -17.62
N VAL A 24 12.46 4.86 -18.05
CA VAL A 24 13.18 4.61 -19.31
C VAL A 24 12.31 4.90 -20.53
N MET A 25 11.00 4.65 -20.45
CA MET A 25 10.08 4.91 -21.55
C MET A 25 9.85 6.40 -21.77
N ASP A 26 9.43 7.10 -20.72
CA ASP A 26 9.20 8.54 -20.72
C ASP A 26 9.15 9.05 -19.27
N PRO A 27 10.12 9.87 -18.83
CA PRO A 27 10.14 10.44 -17.48
C PRO A 27 8.86 11.20 -17.10
N THR A 28 8.11 11.74 -18.06
CA THR A 28 6.84 12.44 -17.80
C THR A 28 5.76 11.52 -17.23
N LEU A 29 5.85 10.20 -17.47
CA LEU A 29 4.95 9.20 -16.88
C LEU A 29 5.18 9.02 -15.37
N LEU A 30 6.34 9.45 -14.84
CA LEU A 30 6.57 9.53 -13.39
C LEU A 30 5.85 10.71 -12.75
N VAL A 31 5.25 11.60 -13.53
CA VAL A 31 4.37 12.65 -13.01
C VAL A 31 2.94 12.13 -13.03
N ASP A 32 2.53 11.59 -14.18
CA ASP A 32 1.13 11.30 -14.44
C ASP A 32 0.83 9.81 -14.27
N GLY A 33 0.35 9.45 -13.08
CA GLY A 33 -0.33 8.18 -12.86
C GLY A 33 0.50 7.03 -12.29
N TYR A 34 1.84 7.13 -12.18
CA TYR A 34 2.62 6.05 -11.56
C TYR A 34 2.18 5.76 -10.10
N GLU A 35 1.81 6.80 -9.34
CA GLU A 35 1.26 6.64 -7.99
C GLU A 35 -0.05 5.83 -8.00
N ARG A 36 -0.94 6.10 -8.96
CA ARG A 36 -2.22 5.37 -9.08
C ARG A 36 -2.00 3.92 -9.46
N LEU A 37 -1.06 3.64 -10.38
CA LEU A 37 -0.76 2.30 -10.84
C LEU A 37 -0.04 1.47 -9.76
N THR A 38 0.90 2.06 -9.04
CA THR A 38 1.57 1.39 -7.91
C THR A 38 0.61 1.18 -6.73
N LEU A 39 -0.30 2.13 -6.47
CA LEU A 39 -1.37 1.93 -5.49
C LEU A 39 -2.28 0.77 -5.89
N LEU A 40 -2.70 0.69 -7.17
CA LEU A 40 -3.50 -0.43 -7.67
C LEU A 40 -2.78 -1.77 -7.50
N LEU A 41 -1.48 -1.84 -7.81
CA LEU A 41 -0.65 -3.01 -7.56
C LEU A 41 -0.65 -3.40 -6.07
N PHE A 42 -0.52 -2.41 -5.17
CA PHE A 42 -0.53 -2.66 -3.73
C PHE A 42 -1.89 -3.15 -3.24
N VAL A 43 -2.98 -2.55 -3.71
CA VAL A 43 -4.36 -2.99 -3.42
C VAL A 43 -4.54 -4.45 -3.83
N LEU A 44 -4.15 -4.82 -5.05
CA LEU A 44 -4.25 -6.21 -5.53
C LEU A 44 -3.41 -7.16 -4.67
N THR A 45 -2.23 -6.74 -4.25
CA THR A 45 -1.36 -7.55 -3.38
C THR A 45 -1.97 -7.73 -1.99
N ILE A 46 -2.59 -6.69 -1.41
CA ILE A 46 -3.31 -6.77 -0.13
C ILE A 46 -4.46 -7.76 -0.23
N ILE A 47 -5.29 -7.63 -1.27
CA ILE A 47 -6.42 -8.53 -1.51
C ILE A 47 -5.91 -9.97 -1.64
N TYR A 48 -4.85 -10.19 -2.43
CA TYR A 48 -4.24 -11.51 -2.60
C TYR A 48 -3.72 -12.07 -1.26
N ALA A 49 -2.98 -11.27 -0.48
CA ALA A 49 -2.45 -11.67 0.82
C ALA A 49 -3.56 -12.08 1.79
N ILE A 50 -4.64 -11.28 1.86
CA ILE A 50 -5.80 -11.56 2.70
C ILE A 50 -6.54 -12.83 2.24
N GLN A 51 -6.74 -13.01 0.93
CA GLN A 51 -7.38 -14.21 0.39
C GLN A 51 -6.54 -15.48 0.61
N GLU A 52 -5.23 -15.40 0.48
CA GLU A 52 -4.34 -16.53 0.69
C GLU A 52 -4.30 -16.95 2.16
N GLU A 53 -4.31 -16.00 3.10
CA GLU A 53 -4.41 -16.32 4.52
C GLU A 53 -5.71 -17.08 4.83
N ARG A 54 -6.84 -16.63 4.24
CA ARG A 54 -8.13 -17.33 4.36
C ARG A 54 -8.10 -18.76 3.84
N LYS A 55 -7.33 -19.04 2.78
CA LYS A 55 -7.21 -20.40 2.25
C LYS A 55 -6.33 -21.29 3.12
N THR A 56 -5.36 -20.70 3.82
CA THR A 56 -4.37 -21.45 4.58
C THR A 56 -4.85 -21.81 5.99
N SER A 57 -5.76 -21.02 6.56
CA SER A 57 -6.47 -21.41 7.80
C SER A 57 -7.22 -22.74 7.65
N LEU A 58 -7.59 -23.12 6.43
CA LEU A 58 -8.21 -24.41 6.11
C LEU A 58 -7.25 -25.61 6.14
N THR A 59 -5.92 -25.42 6.20
CA THR A 59 -4.97 -26.49 5.84
C THR A 59 -3.88 -26.78 6.88
N VAL A 60 -4.17 -26.94 8.18
CA VAL A 60 -3.30 -27.73 9.08
C VAL A 60 -4.06 -28.42 10.23
N ARG A 61 -4.39 -29.71 10.06
CA ARG A 61 -4.02 -30.79 11.00
C ARG A 61 -3.80 -32.03 10.16
N LYS A 62 -2.54 -32.40 9.96
CA LYS A 62 -2.16 -33.63 9.25
C LYS A 62 -2.58 -34.83 10.10
N ILE A 63 -2.94 -35.90 9.41
CA ILE A 63 -3.58 -37.14 9.86
C ILE A 63 -2.83 -37.89 11.01
N GLY A 64 -1.60 -37.49 11.36
CA GLY A 64 -0.83 -38.08 12.47
C GLY A 64 -1.39 -37.79 13.87
N ASP A 65 -2.16 -36.70 14.05
CA ASP A 65 -2.77 -36.36 15.34
C ASP A 65 -4.14 -37.04 15.56
N LEU A 66 -4.69 -37.72 14.54
CA LEU A 66 -6.01 -38.37 14.60
C LEU A 66 -5.96 -39.82 15.11
N GLN A 67 -4.77 -40.43 15.26
CA GLN A 67 -4.65 -41.79 15.77
C GLN A 67 -4.71 -41.90 17.30
N GLN A 68 -4.76 -40.80 18.05
CA GLN A 68 -4.79 -40.82 19.52
C GLN A 68 -6.13 -40.47 20.17
N THR A 69 -7.17 -40.14 19.40
CA THR A 69 -8.49 -39.79 19.94
C THR A 69 -9.58 -40.63 19.32
N THR A 70 -9.54 -41.94 19.60
CA THR A 70 -10.70 -42.83 19.46
C THR A 70 -11.51 -42.79 20.76
N ASP A 71 -12.08 -41.64 21.08
CA ASP A 71 -13.27 -41.44 21.91
C ASP A 71 -13.49 -39.93 22.07
N VAL A 72 -14.75 -39.50 22.18
CA VAL A 72 -15.26 -38.12 22.29
C VAL A 72 -15.85 -37.56 20.99
N THR A 73 -17.18 -37.63 20.94
CA THR A 73 -18.16 -36.76 20.29
C THR A 73 -17.60 -35.72 19.31
N GLU A 74 -17.78 -35.99 18.03
CA GLU A 74 -17.34 -35.13 16.92
C GLU A 74 -18.14 -33.81 16.89
N LYS A 75 -17.70 -32.83 17.69
CA LYS A 75 -18.00 -31.42 17.42
C LYS A 75 -17.25 -31.06 16.14
N ILE A 76 -17.99 -30.79 15.06
CA ILE A 76 -17.45 -30.17 13.86
C ILE A 76 -16.77 -28.88 14.31
N ASP A 77 -15.43 -28.87 14.26
CA ASP A 77 -14.61 -27.74 14.67
C ASP A 77 -14.60 -26.70 13.54
N ASP A 78 -15.67 -25.90 13.49
CA ASP A 78 -15.79 -24.78 12.55
C ASP A 78 -14.71 -23.71 12.79
N SER A 79 -13.92 -23.79 13.88
CA SER A 79 -12.95 -22.76 14.28
C SER A 79 -11.87 -22.44 13.24
N LYS A 80 -11.70 -23.29 12.22
CA LYS A 80 -10.74 -23.19 11.11
C LYS A 80 -11.21 -22.30 9.95
N ASP A 81 -12.48 -21.89 9.96
CA ASP A 81 -13.11 -21.13 8.88
C ASP A 81 -13.18 -19.61 9.18
N PHE A 82 -12.59 -19.18 10.31
CA PHE A 82 -12.67 -17.80 10.79
C PHE A 82 -11.33 -17.10 10.71
N ALA A 83 -11.30 -16.03 9.95
CA ALA A 83 -10.23 -15.06 9.99
C ALA A 83 -10.77 -13.82 10.69
N SER A 84 -10.20 -13.48 11.85
CA SER A 84 -10.66 -12.32 12.59
C SER A 84 -10.31 -11.04 11.82
N PHE A 85 -11.16 -10.03 11.94
CA PHE A 85 -10.93 -8.73 11.30
C PHE A 85 -9.55 -8.15 11.61
N GLY A 86 -9.12 -8.25 12.88
CA GLY A 86 -7.83 -7.73 13.33
C GLY A 86 -6.64 -8.41 12.65
N GLU A 87 -6.68 -9.74 12.49
CA GLU A 87 -5.63 -10.50 11.80
C GLU A 87 -5.54 -10.11 10.31
N LEU A 88 -6.69 -10.03 9.62
CA LEU A 88 -6.73 -9.65 8.22
C LEU A 88 -6.25 -8.21 8.00
N LEU A 89 -6.66 -7.28 8.86
CA LEU A 89 -6.21 -5.90 8.83
C LEU A 89 -4.70 -5.81 9.04
N GLN A 90 -4.16 -6.51 10.03
CA GLN A 90 -2.72 -6.53 10.30
C GLN A 90 -1.94 -7.09 9.11
N ILE A 91 -2.43 -8.16 8.48
CA ILE A 91 -1.80 -8.78 7.30
C ILE A 91 -1.80 -7.81 6.12
N GLY A 92 -2.95 -7.22 5.80
CA GLY A 92 -3.09 -6.27 4.70
C GLY A 92 -2.21 -5.04 4.92
N PHE A 93 -2.29 -4.44 6.11
CA PHE A 93 -1.53 -3.24 6.43
C PHE A 93 -0.02 -3.50 6.45
N LYS A 94 0.44 -4.61 7.05
CA LYS A 94 1.87 -4.97 7.04
C LYS A 94 2.39 -5.18 5.62
N THR A 95 1.60 -5.81 4.75
CA THR A 95 1.94 -6.02 3.34
C THR A 95 2.12 -4.68 2.62
N TYR A 96 1.18 -3.74 2.82
CA TYR A 96 1.26 -2.39 2.28
C TYR A 96 2.49 -1.64 2.77
N VAL A 97 2.71 -1.57 4.09
CA VAL A 97 3.80 -0.81 4.71
C VAL A 97 5.16 -1.21 4.13
N ILE A 98 5.40 -2.52 3.99
CA ILE A 98 6.66 -3.03 3.45
C ILE A 98 6.84 -2.62 1.97
N ALA A 99 5.78 -2.78 1.16
CA ALA A 99 5.82 -2.41 -0.25
C ALA A 99 6.02 -0.90 -0.44
N TYR A 100 5.32 -0.10 0.38
CA TYR A 100 5.42 1.36 0.42
C TYR A 100 6.85 1.80 0.74
N PHE A 101 7.48 1.28 1.80
CA PHE A 101 8.83 1.72 2.15
C PHE A 101 9.86 1.38 1.08
N ILE A 102 9.75 0.22 0.43
CA ILE A 102 10.62 -0.12 -0.69
C ILE A 102 10.44 0.87 -1.84
N LYS A 103 9.19 1.13 -2.24
CA LYS A 103 8.87 2.15 -3.27
C LYS A 103 9.42 3.51 -2.86
N PHE A 104 9.15 3.93 -1.63
CA PHE A 104 9.56 5.23 -1.09
C PHE A 104 11.07 5.40 -1.15
N PHE A 105 11.86 4.44 -0.66
CA PHE A 105 13.32 4.54 -0.72
C PHE A 105 13.85 4.56 -2.14
N PHE A 106 13.24 3.79 -3.05
CA PHE A 106 13.62 3.81 -4.45
C PHE A 106 13.34 5.16 -5.12
N VAL A 107 12.12 5.68 -4.98
CA VAL A 107 11.73 6.99 -5.53
C VAL A 107 12.55 8.09 -4.87
N TYR A 108 12.78 8.03 -3.56
CA TYR A 108 13.67 8.94 -2.85
C TYR A 108 15.06 8.96 -3.47
N PHE A 109 15.67 7.79 -3.68
CA PHE A 109 16.99 7.68 -4.31
C PHE A 109 16.98 8.21 -5.75
N LEU A 110 15.95 7.84 -6.52
CA LEU A 110 15.79 8.25 -7.92
C LEU A 110 15.75 9.78 -8.03
N PHE A 111 14.93 10.44 -7.21
CA PHE A 111 14.71 11.88 -7.26
C PHE A 111 15.80 12.71 -6.57
N ASN A 112 16.49 12.19 -5.55
CA ASN A 112 17.47 12.98 -4.80
C ASN A 112 18.92 12.74 -5.25
N TYR A 113 19.23 11.56 -5.81
CA TYR A 113 20.62 11.16 -6.09
C TYR A 113 20.85 10.76 -7.56
N TYR A 114 19.92 10.04 -8.18
CA TYR A 114 20.12 9.53 -9.54
C TYR A 114 19.79 10.57 -10.61
N ASP A 115 18.58 11.14 -10.56
CA ASP A 115 18.10 12.15 -11.51
C ASP A 115 17.32 13.28 -10.79
N PRO A 116 18.04 14.25 -10.20
CA PRO A 116 17.42 15.40 -9.53
C PRO A 116 16.61 16.30 -10.46
N SER A 117 16.75 16.18 -11.79
CA SER A 117 15.98 17.00 -12.73
C SER A 117 14.49 16.64 -12.72
N LEU A 118 14.15 15.42 -12.31
CA LEU A 118 12.78 14.94 -12.14
C LEU A 118 11.99 15.79 -11.13
N ILE A 119 12.66 16.39 -10.15
CA ILE A 119 12.05 17.30 -9.19
C ILE A 119 11.42 18.50 -9.91
N GLY A 120 12.14 19.10 -10.87
CA GLY A 120 11.64 20.22 -11.66
C GLY A 120 10.44 19.82 -12.51
N LEU A 121 10.50 18.64 -13.11
CA LEU A 121 9.44 18.10 -13.96
C LEU A 121 8.14 17.83 -13.17
N VAL A 122 8.22 17.17 -12.02
CA VAL A 122 7.05 16.93 -11.16
C VAL A 122 6.54 18.25 -10.56
N ARG A 123 7.42 19.21 -10.23
CA ARG A 123 7.03 20.55 -9.80
C ARG A 123 6.19 21.26 -10.86
N ASP A 124 6.70 21.33 -12.08
CA ASP A 124 6.08 22.09 -13.17
C ASP A 124 4.69 21.54 -13.50
N ALA A 125 4.57 20.20 -13.55
CA ALA A 125 3.28 19.57 -13.73
C ALA A 125 2.35 19.69 -12.51
N SER A 126 2.87 19.66 -11.28
CA SER A 126 2.05 19.94 -10.09
C SER A 126 1.47 21.35 -10.15
N VAL A 127 2.28 22.34 -10.55
CA VAL A 127 1.82 23.73 -10.74
C VAL A 127 0.73 23.81 -11.81
N GLU A 128 0.86 23.07 -12.91
CA GLU A 128 -0.16 23.00 -13.97
C GLU A 128 -1.48 22.40 -13.46
N VAL A 129 -1.40 21.27 -12.74
CA VAL A 129 -2.58 20.65 -12.10
C VAL A 129 -3.24 21.62 -11.13
N TYR A 130 -2.47 22.33 -10.29
CA TYR A 130 -3.04 23.32 -9.37
C TYR A 130 -3.69 24.51 -10.07
N LYS A 131 -3.12 24.98 -11.19
CA LYS A 131 -3.75 26.03 -12.00
C LYS A 131 -5.09 25.57 -12.58
N SER A 132 -5.20 24.30 -12.97
CA SER A 132 -6.47 23.74 -13.45
C SER A 132 -7.56 23.68 -12.37
N PHE A 133 -7.17 23.78 -11.10
CA PHE A 133 -8.07 23.79 -9.94
C PHE A 133 -8.33 25.21 -9.39
N GLN A 134 -8.01 26.28 -10.12
CA GLN A 134 -8.21 27.67 -9.66
C GLN A 134 -9.67 28.04 -9.36
N ASP A 135 -10.66 27.24 -9.76
CA ASP A 135 -12.08 27.48 -9.49
C ASP A 135 -12.55 27.11 -8.06
N PHE A 136 -11.66 26.63 -7.18
CA PHE A 136 -12.01 26.36 -5.77
C PHE A 136 -12.08 27.64 -4.91
N SER A 137 -12.68 27.52 -3.71
CA SER A 137 -12.89 28.62 -2.75
C SER A 137 -11.61 29.43 -2.47
N SER A 138 -11.77 30.69 -2.05
CA SER A 138 -10.67 31.61 -1.69
C SER A 138 -9.63 30.98 -0.74
N ASP A 139 -10.11 30.23 0.25
CA ASP A 139 -9.24 29.59 1.26
C ASP A 139 -8.42 28.44 0.64
N THR A 140 -8.98 27.77 -0.36
CA THR A 140 -8.28 26.72 -1.11
C THR A 140 -7.21 27.32 -2.01
N GLN A 141 -7.46 28.50 -2.59
CA GLN A 141 -6.49 29.22 -3.41
C GLN A 141 -5.27 29.64 -2.59
N GLU A 142 -5.45 30.16 -1.38
CA GLU A 142 -4.34 30.57 -0.52
C GLU A 142 -3.43 29.37 -0.15
N ILE A 143 -4.03 28.21 0.16
CA ILE A 143 -3.28 26.97 0.42
C ILE A 143 -2.52 26.51 -0.82
N ILE A 144 -3.13 26.62 -2.00
CA ILE A 144 -2.50 26.26 -3.28
C ILE A 144 -1.32 27.19 -3.57
N GLU A 145 -1.47 28.50 -3.40
CA GLU A 145 -0.40 29.47 -3.63
C GLU A 145 0.76 29.29 -2.66
N GLN A 146 0.48 29.04 -1.37
CA GLN A 146 1.52 28.72 -0.39
C GLN A 146 2.26 27.43 -0.75
N LYS A 147 1.56 26.39 -1.24
CA LYS A 147 2.20 25.16 -1.73
C LYS A 147 3.07 25.44 -2.95
N ILE A 148 2.58 26.21 -3.93
CA ILE A 148 3.34 26.60 -5.12
C ILE A 148 4.59 27.41 -4.73
N ALA A 149 4.52 28.29 -3.72
CA ALA A 149 5.67 29.05 -3.23
C ALA A 149 6.74 28.13 -2.62
N LYS A 150 6.35 27.20 -1.73
CA LYS A 150 7.27 26.20 -1.17
C LYS A 150 7.89 25.31 -2.25
N TYR A 151 7.12 24.97 -3.28
CA TYR A 151 7.62 24.21 -4.42
C TYR A 151 8.66 24.98 -5.26
N LYS A 152 8.55 26.31 -5.33
CA LYS A 152 9.53 27.17 -6.01
C LYS A 152 10.83 27.33 -5.22
N GLU A 153 10.77 27.21 -3.90
CA GLU A 153 11.94 27.28 -3.01
C GLU A 153 12.81 26.01 -3.01
N GLY A 154 12.41 24.98 -3.76
CA GLY A 154 13.19 23.74 -3.93
C GLY A 154 12.85 22.65 -2.91
N GLU A 155 11.83 22.84 -2.08
CA GLU A 155 11.28 21.79 -1.20
C GLU A 155 10.35 20.83 -1.96
N PHE A 156 10.82 20.27 -3.07
CA PHE A 156 10.02 19.41 -3.94
C PHE A 156 10.62 18.00 -4.05
N GLY A 157 9.78 16.98 -3.85
CA GLY A 157 10.15 15.56 -3.97
C GLY A 157 9.96 14.76 -2.67
N PRO A 158 10.16 13.43 -2.71
CA PRO A 158 10.08 12.60 -1.52
C PRO A 158 11.10 13.11 -0.50
N SER A 159 10.61 13.51 0.68
CA SER A 159 11.45 14.05 1.74
C SER A 159 11.24 13.26 3.02
N LEU A 160 12.34 12.82 3.63
CA LEU A 160 12.32 12.25 4.99
C LEU A 160 11.89 13.29 6.04
N ARG A 161 11.94 14.58 5.68
CA ARG A 161 11.54 15.69 6.55
C ARG A 161 10.07 16.08 6.37
N ASP A 162 9.33 15.41 5.49
CA ASP A 162 7.88 15.56 5.38
C ASP A 162 7.17 14.36 6.03
N PRO A 163 7.03 14.35 7.37
CA PRO A 163 6.33 13.28 8.06
C PRO A 163 4.83 13.27 7.72
N ILE A 164 4.27 14.39 7.28
CA ILE A 164 2.84 14.49 6.96
C ILE A 164 2.53 13.68 5.70
N GLY A 165 3.33 13.83 4.65
CA GLY A 165 3.18 13.04 3.41
C GLY A 165 3.26 11.53 3.67
N ILE A 166 4.23 11.09 4.48
CA ILE A 166 4.38 9.67 4.86
C ILE A 166 3.15 9.19 5.64
N VAL A 167 2.68 9.97 6.61
CA VAL A 167 1.49 9.61 7.41
C VAL A 167 0.25 9.52 6.53
N ILE A 168 0.03 10.45 5.59
CA ILE A 168 -1.11 10.41 4.66
C ILE A 168 -1.09 9.14 3.82
N GLU A 169 0.07 8.76 3.26
CA GLU A 169 0.20 7.52 2.47
C GLU A 169 -0.07 6.27 3.32
N LEU A 170 0.47 6.22 4.54
CA LEU A 170 0.19 5.12 5.46
C LEU A 170 -1.28 5.04 5.84
N LEU A 171 -1.97 6.18 6.01
CA LEU A 171 -3.42 6.22 6.25
C LEU A 171 -4.22 5.68 5.06
N ILE A 172 -3.82 6.00 3.83
CA ILE A 172 -4.44 5.44 2.61
C ILE A 172 -4.27 3.91 2.61
N GLY A 173 -3.05 3.42 2.85
CA GLY A 173 -2.79 1.98 2.93
C GLY A 173 -3.56 1.28 4.05
N PHE A 174 -3.66 1.92 5.21
CA PHE A 174 -4.48 1.44 6.32
C PHE A 174 -5.96 1.37 5.92
N PHE A 175 -6.49 2.42 5.30
CA PHE A 175 -7.88 2.45 4.85
C PHE A 175 -8.19 1.35 3.83
N VAL A 176 -7.30 1.13 2.85
CA VAL A 176 -7.45 0.02 1.89
C VAL A 176 -7.43 -1.34 2.59
N ALA A 177 -6.48 -1.56 3.50
CA ALA A 177 -6.39 -2.79 4.27
C ALA A 177 -7.62 -3.00 5.17
N PHE A 178 -8.12 -1.93 5.78
CA PHE A 178 -9.33 -1.90 6.59
C PHE A 178 -10.57 -2.30 5.79
N MET A 179 -10.80 -1.67 4.64
CA MET A 179 -11.92 -2.01 3.76
C MET A 179 -11.82 -3.47 3.30
N THR A 180 -10.64 -3.91 2.89
CA THR A 180 -10.43 -5.30 2.46
C THR A 180 -10.69 -6.27 3.60
N ALA A 181 -10.16 -6.02 4.80
CA ALA A 181 -10.39 -6.86 5.96
C ALA A 181 -11.89 -6.90 6.34
N LEU A 182 -12.62 -5.78 6.22
CA LEU A 182 -14.06 -5.75 6.48
C LEU A 182 -14.85 -6.64 5.51
N PHE A 183 -14.54 -6.61 4.23
CA PHE A 183 -15.22 -7.45 3.23
C PHE A 183 -14.89 -8.93 3.36
N PHE A 184 -13.69 -9.26 3.83
CA PHE A 184 -13.19 -10.64 3.88
C PHE A 184 -13.26 -11.28 5.27
N LYS A 185 -13.67 -10.53 6.31
CA LYS A 185 -13.88 -11.07 7.66
C LYS A 185 -14.98 -12.14 7.64
N ARG A 186 -14.79 -13.19 8.44
CA ARG A 186 -15.84 -14.19 8.70
C ARG A 186 -15.93 -14.36 10.20
N ASP A 187 -17.04 -13.90 10.76
CA ASP A 187 -17.27 -13.94 12.21
C ASP A 187 -17.60 -15.38 12.65
N ARG A 188 -17.19 -15.73 13.87
CA ARG A 188 -17.55 -17.02 14.49
C ARG A 188 -19.06 -17.06 14.75
N PRO A 189 -19.78 -18.14 14.42
CA PRO A 189 -21.16 -18.31 14.84
C PRO A 189 -21.18 -18.37 16.37
N GLU A 190 -22.02 -17.54 16.97
CA GLU A 190 -22.31 -17.56 18.41
C GLU A 190 -23.22 -18.77 18.67
N TYR A 191 -22.68 -19.84 19.24
CA TYR A 191 -23.44 -20.99 19.74
C TYR A 191 -23.48 -20.98 21.26
#